data_AF-A0A1A7C124-F1
#
_entry.id   AF-A0A1A7C124-F1
#
_cell.length_a   1.000
_cell.length_b   1.000
_cell.length_c   1.000
_cell.angle_alpha   90.00
_cell.angle_beta   90.00
_cell.angle_gamma   90.00
#
_symmetry.space_group_name_H-M   'P 1'
#
loop_
_entity.id
_entity.type
_entity.pdbx_description
1 polymer ?
#
loop_
_entity_poly.entity_id
_entity_poly.type
_entity_poly.pdbx_seq_one_letter_code
_entity_poly.pdbx_strand_id
1 'polypeptide(L)'
;MALVSHSPQHLLGLRFPLPLRVTVRQGFVTLHNEIATKKLGSGDSFVVPAFLRFACDVMPGRGKPAVFSLALEEDEKRDDERGGAPAGDAGGKRWSRALARHIFQFPQGQWSAARLAALWQVTPHKARSRLFAEGEALLSLVREQRLAHALHTAAQPGTDEGRGLAEVAAGSGFASVPAFCDACTDVAGVRPSLFLRAPVPPADTPL
;
A
#
# COMPACT_ATOMS: atom_id res chain seq x y z
N MET A 1 -9.12 -8.44 9.52
CA MET A 1 -10.02 -8.85 8.41
C MET A 1 -9.19 -8.94 7.13
N ALA A 2 -9.78 -9.37 6.02
CA ALA A 2 -9.06 -9.73 4.80
C ALA A 2 -9.77 -9.17 3.56
N LEU A 3 -8.98 -8.80 2.55
CA LEU A 3 -9.41 -8.54 1.19
C LEU A 3 -9.91 -9.85 0.57
N VAL A 4 -11.06 -9.79 -0.09
CA VAL A 4 -11.70 -10.93 -0.74
C VAL A 4 -11.69 -10.70 -2.24
N SER A 5 -11.19 -11.65 -3.00
CA SER A 5 -11.22 -11.62 -4.45
C SER A 5 -11.82 -12.89 -5.04
N HIS A 6 -12.85 -12.72 -5.87
CA HIS A 6 -13.49 -13.81 -6.62
C HIS A 6 -12.85 -14.04 -8.00
N SER A 7 -12.01 -13.12 -8.46
CA SER A 7 -11.28 -13.20 -9.73
C SER A 7 -9.77 -13.08 -9.47
N PRO A 8 -8.92 -13.51 -10.42
CA PRO A 8 -7.51 -13.14 -10.42
C PRO A 8 -7.36 -11.61 -10.29
N GLN A 9 -6.45 -11.18 -9.43
CA GLN A 9 -6.09 -9.77 -9.29
C GLN A 9 -4.57 -9.61 -9.33
N HIS A 10 -4.14 -8.54 -9.99
CA HIS A 10 -2.74 -8.19 -10.13
C HIS A 10 -2.55 -6.79 -9.57
N LEU A 11 -1.97 -6.72 -8.38
CA LEU A 11 -1.56 -5.48 -7.74
C LEU A 11 -0.15 -5.16 -8.22
N LEU A 12 0.00 -4.09 -8.99
CA LEU A 12 1.29 -3.63 -9.50
C LEU A 12 2.08 -2.87 -8.44
N GLY A 13 3.41 -2.95 -8.57
CA GLY A 13 4.51 -2.39 -7.78
C GLY A 13 4.24 -1.24 -6.80
N LEU A 14 3.44 -1.45 -5.76
CA LEU A 14 3.24 -0.49 -4.67
C LEU A 14 4.40 -0.55 -3.68
N ARG A 15 4.63 0.57 -3.00
CA ARG A 15 5.60 0.69 -1.90
C ARG A 15 4.87 1.13 -0.65
N PHE A 16 4.97 0.33 0.41
CA PHE A 16 4.47 0.71 1.72
C PHE A 16 5.58 1.38 2.53
N PRO A 17 5.28 2.42 3.31
CA PRO A 17 6.31 3.19 4.02
C PRO A 17 6.79 2.53 5.33
N LEU A 18 6.11 1.46 5.74
CA LEU A 18 6.41 0.59 6.89
C LEU A 18 6.43 -0.87 6.40
N PRO A 19 7.05 -1.79 7.17
CA PRO A 19 6.99 -3.20 6.85
C PRO A 19 5.53 -3.67 6.77
N LEU A 20 5.23 -4.49 5.76
CA LEU A 20 3.88 -4.95 5.49
C LEU A 20 3.82 -6.47 5.60
N ARG A 21 3.07 -6.96 6.59
CA ARG A 21 2.73 -8.38 6.69
C ARG A 21 1.56 -8.69 5.76
N VAL A 22 1.81 -9.61 4.83
CA VAL A 22 0.81 -10.24 3.97
C VAL A 22 0.51 -11.62 4.53
N THR A 23 -0.76 -11.89 4.87
CA THR A 23 -1.19 -13.20 5.37
C THR A 23 -2.31 -13.73 4.48
N VAL A 24 -2.16 -14.96 4.00
CA VAL A 24 -3.15 -15.61 3.14
C VAL A 24 -4.04 -16.50 4.00
N ARG A 25 -5.34 -16.24 4.01
CA ARG A 25 -6.34 -17.09 4.68
C ARG A 25 -6.90 -18.15 3.74
N GLN A 26 -7.08 -17.80 2.46
CA GLN A 26 -7.65 -18.68 1.45
C GLN A 26 -7.09 -18.35 0.06
N GLY A 27 -6.94 -19.37 -0.78
CA GLY A 27 -6.38 -19.21 -2.12
C GLY A 27 -4.85 -19.11 -2.11
N PHE A 28 -4.31 -18.42 -3.11
CA PHE A 28 -2.87 -18.25 -3.29
C PHE A 28 -2.52 -16.78 -3.55
N VAL A 29 -1.41 -16.34 -2.98
CA VAL A 29 -0.83 -15.03 -3.25
C VAL A 29 0.61 -15.21 -3.69
N THR A 30 0.98 -14.62 -4.81
CA THR A 30 2.37 -14.58 -5.27
C THR A 30 2.88 -13.15 -5.14
N LEU A 31 3.83 -12.94 -4.25
CA LEU A 31 4.57 -11.69 -4.12
C LEU A 31 5.79 -11.75 -5.02
N HIS A 32 6.03 -10.72 -5.81
CA HIS A 32 7.24 -10.65 -6.61
C HIS A 32 7.79 -9.22 -6.65
N ASN A 33 9.12 -9.12 -6.70
CA ASN A 33 9.83 -7.88 -6.94
C ASN A 33 10.88 -8.12 -8.05
N GLU A 34 11.76 -7.14 -8.26
CA GLU A 34 12.78 -7.21 -9.32
C GLU A 34 13.79 -8.37 -9.17
N ILE A 35 13.91 -8.96 -7.97
CA ILE A 35 15.00 -9.89 -7.61
C ILE A 35 14.46 -11.26 -7.18
N ALA A 36 13.22 -11.34 -6.69
CA ALA A 36 12.67 -12.52 -6.04
C ALA A 36 11.16 -12.67 -6.26
N THR A 37 10.72 -13.92 -6.24
CA THR A 37 9.30 -14.31 -6.24
C THR A 37 9.04 -15.24 -5.06
N LYS A 38 7.98 -14.96 -4.30
CA LYS A 38 7.54 -15.73 -3.14
C LYS A 38 6.06 -16.09 -3.31
N LYS A 39 5.77 -17.39 -3.36
CA LYS A 39 4.40 -17.92 -3.34
C LYS A 39 3.99 -18.20 -1.90
N LEU A 40 2.78 -17.78 -1.55
CA LEU A 40 2.13 -17.97 -0.25
C LEU A 40 0.84 -18.74 -0.47
N GLY A 41 0.69 -19.87 0.22
CA GLY A 41 -0.53 -20.66 0.28
C GLY A 41 -1.40 -20.26 1.48
N SER A 42 -2.55 -20.91 1.60
CA SER A 42 -3.47 -20.69 2.72
C SER A 42 -2.79 -21.02 4.06
N GLY A 43 -2.79 -20.08 5.00
CA GLY A 43 -2.09 -20.17 6.29
C GLY A 43 -0.73 -19.48 6.31
N ASP A 44 -0.13 -19.20 5.15
CA ASP A 44 1.19 -18.58 5.09
C ASP A 44 1.14 -17.08 5.35
N SER A 45 2.22 -16.55 5.92
CA SER A 45 2.46 -15.11 6.01
C SER A 45 3.88 -14.75 5.61
N PHE A 46 4.05 -13.52 5.10
CA PHE A 46 5.34 -12.97 4.73
C PHE A 46 5.38 -11.47 5.02
N VAL A 47 6.52 -10.98 5.49
CA VAL A 47 6.74 -9.55 5.74
C VAL A 47 7.53 -8.96 4.60
N VAL A 48 6.92 -8.01 3.90
CA VAL A 48 7.59 -7.20 2.89
C VAL A 48 8.32 -6.05 3.59
N PRO A 49 9.63 -5.87 3.36
CA PRO A 49 10.38 -4.75 3.93
C PRO A 49 9.79 -3.39 3.58
N ALA A 50 9.96 -2.42 4.48
CA ALA A 50 9.53 -1.05 4.27
C ALA A 50 10.16 -0.45 2.99
N PHE A 51 9.34 0.27 2.23
CA PHE A 51 9.69 1.01 1.03
C PHE A 51 10.21 0.15 -0.14
N LEU A 52 10.13 -1.18 -0.01
CA LEU A 52 10.38 -2.11 -1.11
C LEU A 52 9.19 -2.11 -2.07
N ARG A 53 9.48 -1.98 -3.37
CA ARG A 53 8.46 -2.13 -4.41
C ARG A 53 8.18 -3.62 -4.62
N PHE A 54 6.92 -4.00 -4.53
CA PHE A 54 6.49 -5.36 -4.81
C PHE A 54 5.15 -5.35 -5.54
N ALA A 55 4.97 -6.33 -6.41
CA ALA A 55 3.71 -6.67 -7.02
C ALA A 55 3.15 -7.93 -6.35
N CYS A 56 1.84 -8.09 -6.44
CA CYS A 56 1.10 -9.13 -5.76
C CYS A 56 0.03 -9.70 -6.71
N ASP A 57 0.18 -10.98 -7.05
CA ASP A 57 -0.80 -11.72 -7.82
C ASP A 57 -1.66 -12.56 -6.87
N VAL A 58 -2.94 -12.27 -6.86
CA VAL A 58 -3.92 -12.95 -6.01
C VAL A 58 -4.75 -13.87 -6.89
N MET A 59 -4.70 -15.17 -6.60
CA MET A 59 -5.38 -16.21 -7.37
C MET A 59 -6.43 -16.92 -6.50
N PRO A 60 -7.73 -16.86 -6.85
CA PRO A 60 -8.76 -17.64 -6.17
C PRO A 60 -8.56 -19.15 -6.41
N GLY A 61 -9.05 -19.95 -5.48
CA GLY A 61 -9.10 -21.41 -5.63
C GLY A 61 -10.29 -21.86 -6.48
N ARG A 62 -10.35 -23.14 -6.86
CA ARG A 62 -11.52 -23.70 -7.56
C ARG A 62 -12.78 -23.53 -6.71
N GLY A 63 -13.69 -22.67 -7.16
CA GLY A 63 -14.97 -22.39 -6.49
C GLY A 63 -14.87 -21.65 -5.15
N LYS A 64 -13.70 -21.13 -4.77
CA LYS A 64 -13.46 -20.44 -3.50
C LYS A 64 -12.72 -19.12 -3.72
N PRO A 65 -13.14 -18.00 -3.11
CA PRO A 65 -12.44 -16.74 -3.25
C PRO A 65 -11.03 -16.81 -2.65
N ALA A 66 -10.13 -15.96 -3.12
CA ALA A 66 -8.90 -15.66 -2.41
C ALA A 66 -9.20 -14.69 -1.28
N VAL A 67 -8.65 -14.96 -0.10
CA VAL A 67 -8.84 -14.16 1.10
C VAL A 67 -7.48 -13.90 1.71
N PHE A 68 -7.05 -12.64 1.76
CA PHE A 68 -5.73 -12.27 2.28
C PHE A 68 -5.80 -10.95 3.07
N SER A 69 -4.96 -10.79 4.08
CA SER A 69 -4.90 -9.57 4.89
C SER A 69 -3.57 -8.86 4.73
N LEU A 70 -3.62 -7.54 4.83
CA LEU A 70 -2.45 -6.66 4.83
C LEU A 70 -2.43 -5.94 6.18
N ALA A 71 -1.36 -6.13 6.93
CA ALA A 71 -1.16 -5.47 8.23
C ALA A 71 0.19 -4.76 8.21
N LEU A 72 0.20 -3.47 8.58
CA LEU A 72 1.46 -2.77 8.82
C LEU A 72 2.05 -3.27 10.13
N GLU A 73 3.34 -3.53 10.13
CA GLU A 73 4.06 -3.74 11.38
C GLU A 73 4.62 -2.40 11.86
N GLU A 74 4.62 -2.22 13.17
CA GLU A 74 5.41 -1.15 13.75
C GLU A 74 6.87 -1.39 13.36
N ASP A 75 7.56 -0.31 12.99
CA ASP A 75 9.01 -0.33 12.85
C ASP A 75 9.52 -0.54 14.28
N GLU A 76 9.62 -1.80 14.75
CA GLU A 76 10.28 -2.11 16.00
C GLU A 76 11.61 -1.36 15.92
N LYS A 77 11.83 -0.44 16.87
CA LYS A 77 13.01 0.40 16.92
C LYS A 77 14.25 -0.48 16.80
N ARG A 78 14.74 -0.65 15.57
CA ARG A 78 16.06 -1.18 15.29
C ARG A 78 17.03 -0.02 15.30
N ASP A 79 16.93 0.80 16.35
CA ASP A 79 17.94 1.79 16.70
C ASP A 79 18.79 1.12 17.79
N ASP A 80 20.07 0.96 17.44
CA ASP A 80 21.22 0.93 18.35
C ASP A 80 21.33 -0.24 19.35
N GLU A 81 22.08 -1.29 18.98
CA GLU A 81 23.08 -1.91 19.90
C GLU A 81 23.90 -3.08 19.33
N ARG A 82 23.74 -3.49 18.07
CA ARG A 82 24.72 -4.37 17.41
C ARG A 82 25.02 -3.86 16.02
N GLY A 83 26.29 -3.55 15.77
CA GLY A 83 26.86 -3.15 14.47
C GLY A 83 26.77 -4.22 13.40
N GLY A 84 25.57 -4.77 13.18
CA GLY A 84 25.17 -5.55 12.03
C GLY A 84 24.16 -4.73 11.25
N ALA A 85 24.62 -4.13 10.16
CA ALA A 85 23.81 -3.38 9.21
C ALA A 85 22.46 -4.08 8.97
N PRO A 86 21.33 -3.35 8.96
CA PRO A 86 20.07 -3.91 8.54
C PRO A 86 20.27 -4.49 7.13
N ALA A 87 19.96 -5.77 6.94
CA ALA A 87 19.88 -6.36 5.62
C ALA A 87 18.74 -5.63 4.85
N GLY A 88 19.09 -4.53 4.19
CA GLY A 88 18.16 -3.58 3.59
C GLY A 88 18.61 -2.11 3.62
N ASP A 89 19.67 -1.75 4.35
CA ASP A 89 20.28 -0.42 4.27
C ASP A 89 21.19 -0.30 3.02
N ALA A 90 20.58 -0.46 1.84
CA ALA A 90 21.15 0.00 0.59
C ALA A 90 20.72 1.47 0.42
N GLY A 91 21.64 2.38 0.72
CA GLY A 91 21.41 3.82 0.71
C GLY A 91 20.78 4.35 -0.59
N GLY A 92 19.98 5.41 -0.45
CA GLY A 92 19.59 6.25 -1.59
C GLY A 92 18.30 7.03 -1.45
N LYS A 93 17.42 6.70 -0.49
CA LYS A 93 16.03 7.22 -0.47
C LYS A 93 15.55 7.76 0.88
N ARG A 94 16.40 8.51 1.59
CA ARG A 94 16.08 9.04 2.93
C ARG A 94 14.89 9.99 2.91
N TRP A 95 14.87 10.94 1.97
CA TRP A 95 13.87 11.99 1.90
C TRP A 95 12.51 11.44 1.45
N SER A 96 12.52 10.59 0.42
CA SER A 96 11.32 9.95 -0.11
C SER A 96 10.72 8.93 0.84
N ARG A 97 11.53 8.11 1.55
CA ARG A 97 11.01 7.20 2.58
C ARG A 97 10.36 7.96 3.74
N ALA A 98 11.00 9.01 4.23
CA ALA A 98 10.44 9.86 5.28
C ALA A 98 9.15 10.55 4.82
N LEU A 99 9.14 11.11 3.61
CA LEU A 99 7.96 11.75 3.04
C LEU A 99 6.82 10.76 2.80
N ALA A 100 7.12 9.55 2.33
CA ALA A 100 6.13 8.51 2.10
C ALA A 100 5.39 8.14 3.40
N ARG A 101 6.12 8.02 4.52
CA ARG A 101 5.52 7.83 5.86
C ARG A 101 4.55 8.96 6.19
N HIS A 102 4.95 10.21 5.99
CA HIS A 102 4.09 11.36 6.27
C HIS A 102 2.84 11.43 5.38
N ILE A 103 2.99 11.16 4.08
CA ILE A 103 1.84 11.14 3.15
C ILE A 103 0.88 10.02 3.53
N PHE A 104 1.39 8.83 3.86
CA PHE A 104 0.57 7.69 4.22
C PHE A 104 -0.20 7.90 5.52
N GLN A 105 0.41 8.56 6.52
CA GLN A 105 -0.25 8.90 7.78
C GLN A 105 -1.30 10.01 7.60
N PHE A 106 -1.01 11.00 6.73
CA PHE A 106 -1.88 12.15 6.48
C PHE A 106 -2.20 12.28 4.98
N PRO A 107 -2.97 11.34 4.39
CA PRO A 107 -3.19 11.28 2.94
C PRO A 107 -3.96 12.50 2.43
N GLN A 108 -4.81 13.09 3.28
CA GLN A 108 -5.55 14.33 3.02
C GLN A 108 -4.70 15.59 2.92
N GLY A 109 -3.42 15.50 3.32
CA GLY A 109 -2.53 16.65 3.29
C GLY A 109 -2.47 17.28 1.91
N GLN A 110 -2.48 18.62 1.88
CA GLN A 110 -2.17 19.38 0.67
C GLN A 110 -0.66 19.33 0.40
N TRP A 111 -0.21 18.23 -0.20
CA TRP A 111 1.20 17.97 -0.47
C TRP A 111 1.69 18.84 -1.63
N SER A 112 2.53 19.82 -1.29
CA SER A 112 3.14 20.75 -2.25
C SER A 112 4.61 20.96 -1.94
N ALA A 113 5.38 21.45 -2.91
CA ALA A 113 6.78 21.78 -2.68
C ALA A 113 6.99 22.81 -1.55
N ALA A 114 6.02 23.73 -1.35
CA ALA A 114 6.03 24.68 -0.25
C ALA A 114 5.83 24.00 1.11
N ARG A 115 4.89 23.05 1.20
CA ARG A 115 4.69 22.24 2.42
C ARG A 115 5.92 21.40 2.75
N LEU A 116 6.53 20.77 1.74
CA LEU A 116 7.78 20.01 1.91
C LEU A 116 8.92 20.91 2.39
N ALA A 117 9.06 22.09 1.78
CA ALA A 117 10.04 23.10 2.18
C ALA A 117 9.89 23.49 3.66
N ALA A 118 8.66 23.74 4.11
CA ALA A 118 8.38 24.02 5.51
C ALA A 118 8.73 22.83 6.42
N LEU A 119 8.33 21.61 6.06
CA LEU A 119 8.64 20.39 6.82
C LEU A 119 10.13 20.12 6.95
N TRP A 120 10.90 20.45 5.91
CA TRP A 120 12.35 20.19 5.86
C TRP A 120 13.21 21.41 6.16
N GLN A 121 12.59 22.54 6.50
CA GLN A 121 13.25 23.83 6.77
C GLN A 121 14.22 24.24 5.65
N VAL A 122 13.77 24.14 4.40
CA VAL A 122 14.55 24.53 3.21
C VAL A 122 13.67 25.30 2.22
N THR A 123 14.28 25.81 1.14
CA THR A 123 13.50 26.41 0.04
C THR A 123 12.75 25.34 -0.78
N PRO A 124 11.62 25.69 -1.44
CA PRO A 124 10.88 24.77 -2.32
C PRO A 124 11.74 24.17 -3.43
N HIS A 125 12.69 24.94 -3.96
CA HIS A 125 13.65 24.45 -4.94
C HIS A 125 14.51 23.32 -4.35
N LYS A 126 15.13 23.54 -3.18
CA LYS A 126 15.98 22.53 -2.53
C LYS A 126 15.20 21.27 -2.16
N ALA A 127 13.94 21.42 -1.75
CA ALA A 127 13.06 20.28 -1.50
C ALA A 127 12.84 19.43 -2.76
N ARG A 128 12.51 20.06 -3.90
CA ARG A 128 12.38 19.34 -5.17
C ARG A 128 13.69 18.68 -5.59
N SER A 129 14.83 19.39 -5.47
CA SER A 129 16.14 18.83 -5.81
C SER A 129 16.49 17.59 -4.98
N ARG A 130 16.11 17.56 -3.69
CA ARG A 130 16.31 16.40 -2.82
C ARG A 130 15.51 15.18 -3.30
N LEU A 131 14.24 15.34 -3.64
CA LEU A 131 13.44 14.23 -4.19
C LEU A 131 13.96 13.78 -5.55
N PHE A 132 14.33 14.73 -6.41
CA PHE A 132 14.86 14.42 -7.73
C PHE A 132 16.18 13.65 -7.67
N ALA A 133 17.06 14.00 -6.73
CA ALA A 133 18.30 13.26 -6.48
C ALA A 133 18.06 11.80 -6.07
N GLU A 134 16.88 11.49 -5.50
CA GLU A 134 16.46 10.14 -5.16
C GLU A 134 15.64 9.45 -6.27
N GLY A 135 15.51 10.11 -7.43
CA GLY A 135 14.72 9.62 -8.58
C GLY A 135 13.20 9.69 -8.35
N GLU A 136 12.74 10.52 -7.42
CA GLU A 136 11.33 10.58 -7.04
C GLU A 136 10.69 11.90 -7.46
N ALA A 137 9.44 11.80 -7.92
CA ALA A 137 8.59 12.96 -8.18
C ALA A 137 7.51 13.07 -7.09
N LEU A 138 7.33 14.28 -6.54
CA LEU A 138 6.37 14.52 -5.45
C LEU A 138 4.97 14.01 -5.80
N LEU A 139 4.43 14.34 -6.97
CA LEU A 139 3.08 13.94 -7.37
C LEU A 139 2.94 12.43 -7.50
N SER A 140 3.95 11.75 -8.05
CA SER A 140 3.96 10.29 -8.19
C SER A 140 3.96 9.63 -6.82
N LEU A 141 4.84 10.08 -5.91
CA LEU A 141 4.92 9.57 -4.55
C LEU A 141 3.61 9.82 -3.79
N VAL A 142 2.98 11.00 -3.95
CA VAL A 142 1.69 11.29 -3.32
C VAL A 142 0.59 10.35 -3.83
N ARG A 143 0.46 10.15 -5.15
CA ARG A 143 -0.54 9.22 -5.71
C ARG A 143 -0.31 7.79 -5.20
N GLU A 144 0.93 7.32 -5.22
CA GLU A 144 1.32 5.97 -4.77
C GLU A 144 0.99 5.76 -3.28
N GLN A 145 1.37 6.70 -2.42
CA GLN A 145 1.20 6.54 -0.97
C GLN A 145 -0.26 6.75 -0.52
N ARG A 146 -1.04 7.58 -1.23
CA ARG A 146 -2.49 7.66 -1.04
C ARG A 146 -3.18 6.36 -1.42
N LEU A 147 -2.74 5.70 -2.50
CA LEU A 147 -3.29 4.42 -2.92
C LEU A 147 -2.89 3.28 -1.98
N ALA A 148 -1.65 3.26 -1.51
CA ALA A 148 -1.20 2.34 -0.47
C ALA A 148 -2.02 2.51 0.82
N HIS A 149 -2.32 3.76 1.22
CA HIS A 149 -3.20 4.06 2.34
C HIS A 149 -4.63 3.53 2.12
N ALA A 150 -5.19 3.74 0.93
CA ALA A 150 -6.51 3.23 0.56
C ALA A 150 -6.56 1.70 0.67
N LEU A 151 -5.52 1.02 0.18
CA LEU A 151 -5.43 -0.44 0.18
C LEU A 151 -5.29 -0.99 1.60
N HIS A 152 -4.45 -0.36 2.42
CA HIS A 152 -4.32 -0.70 3.83
C HIS A 152 -5.67 -0.54 4.55
N THR A 153 -6.34 0.59 4.36
CA THR A 153 -7.63 0.90 5.00
C THR A 153 -8.74 -0.07 4.57
N ALA A 154 -8.74 -0.51 3.30
CA ALA A 154 -9.65 -1.52 2.79
C ALA A 154 -9.39 -2.92 3.40
N ALA A 155 -8.14 -3.21 3.78
CA ALA A 155 -7.76 -4.47 4.41
C ALA A 155 -8.01 -4.53 5.93
N GLN A 156 -8.18 -3.38 6.59
CA GLN A 156 -8.40 -3.30 8.05
C GLN A 156 -9.80 -3.76 8.49
N PRO A 157 -9.94 -4.35 9.69
CA PRO A 157 -11.24 -4.66 10.26
C PRO A 157 -11.97 -3.40 10.76
N GLY A 158 -13.29 -3.35 10.60
CA GLY A 158 -14.13 -2.29 11.19
C GLY A 158 -14.30 -1.00 10.38
N THR A 159 -13.79 -0.91 9.14
CA THR A 159 -14.17 0.18 8.22
C THR A 159 -15.57 -0.09 7.65
N ASP A 160 -16.48 0.87 7.82
CA ASP A 160 -17.94 0.73 7.65
C ASP A 160 -18.40 -0.15 6.48
N GLU A 161 -19.31 -1.08 6.80
CA GLU A 161 -20.09 -1.79 5.78
C GLU A 161 -20.87 -0.76 4.96
N GLY A 162 -20.70 -0.76 3.63
CA GLY A 162 -21.36 0.20 2.74
C GLY A 162 -20.54 1.42 2.33
N ARG A 163 -19.26 1.52 2.70
CA ARG A 163 -18.38 2.61 2.26
C ARG A 163 -18.34 2.72 0.73
N GLY A 164 -18.88 3.81 0.20
CA GLY A 164 -18.88 4.09 -1.23
C GLY A 164 -17.50 4.47 -1.76
N LEU A 165 -17.30 4.35 -3.08
CA LEU A 165 -16.03 4.72 -3.73
C LEU A 165 -15.64 6.18 -3.48
N ALA A 166 -16.65 7.06 -3.35
CA ALA A 166 -16.46 8.47 -3.01
C ALA A 166 -15.82 8.65 -1.63
N GLU A 167 -16.24 7.89 -0.64
CA GLU A 167 -15.69 7.96 0.72
C GLU A 167 -14.29 7.37 0.79
N VAL A 168 -14.00 6.33 0.00
CA VAL A 168 -12.64 5.77 -0.12
C VAL A 168 -11.71 6.80 -0.78
N ALA A 169 -12.13 7.39 -1.90
CA ALA A 169 -11.36 8.40 -2.62
C ALA A 169 -11.11 9.62 -1.74
N ALA A 170 -12.17 10.16 -1.12
CA ALA A 170 -12.09 11.28 -0.20
C ALA A 170 -11.21 10.93 0.99
N GLY A 171 -11.43 9.80 1.68
CA GLY A 171 -10.64 9.36 2.84
C GLY A 171 -9.17 9.03 2.53
N SER A 172 -8.84 8.82 1.26
CA SER A 172 -7.46 8.59 0.79
C SER A 172 -6.83 9.84 0.14
N GLY A 173 -7.53 10.96 0.08
CA GLY A 173 -6.98 12.28 -0.24
C GLY A 173 -7.03 12.61 -1.73
N PHE A 174 -7.80 11.85 -2.51
CA PHE A 174 -8.04 12.16 -3.91
C PHE A 174 -9.09 13.26 -4.03
N ALA A 175 -8.89 14.17 -4.98
CA ALA A 175 -9.79 15.30 -5.21
C ALA A 175 -11.16 14.87 -5.76
N SER A 176 -11.23 13.69 -6.39
CA SER A 176 -12.44 13.15 -7.00
C SER A 176 -12.36 11.64 -7.18
N VAL A 177 -13.51 10.99 -7.39
CA VAL A 177 -13.58 9.56 -7.72
C VAL A 177 -12.85 9.22 -9.02
N PRO A 178 -12.99 9.98 -10.14
CA PRO A 178 -12.20 9.73 -11.34
C PRO A 178 -10.69 9.75 -11.09
N ALA A 179 -10.18 10.73 -10.34
CA ALA A 179 -8.75 10.79 -10.01
C ALA A 179 -8.27 9.58 -9.19
N PHE A 180 -9.13 9.02 -8.34
CA PHE A 180 -8.87 7.77 -7.64
C PHE A 180 -8.87 6.57 -8.59
N CYS A 181 -9.87 6.46 -9.48
CA CYS A 181 -9.95 5.39 -10.47
C CYS A 181 -8.74 5.36 -11.42
N ASP A 182 -8.32 6.53 -11.87
CA ASP A 182 -7.13 6.69 -12.71
C ASP A 182 -5.89 6.23 -11.94
N ALA A 183 -5.74 6.63 -10.67
CA ALA A 183 -4.62 6.16 -9.84
C ALA A 183 -4.64 4.65 -9.61
N CYS A 184 -5.81 4.04 -9.41
CA CYS A 184 -5.94 2.58 -9.27
C CYS A 184 -5.38 1.85 -10.50
N THR A 185 -5.70 2.36 -11.69
CA THR A 185 -5.26 1.78 -12.97
C THR A 185 -3.79 2.10 -13.25
N ASP A 186 -3.40 3.37 -13.20
CA ASP A 186 -2.08 3.85 -13.59
C ASP A 186 -0.97 3.38 -12.64
N VAL A 187 -1.26 3.33 -11.34
CA VAL A 187 -0.23 3.12 -10.30
C VAL A 187 -0.21 1.67 -9.81
N ALA A 188 -1.38 1.06 -9.62
CA ALA A 188 -1.47 -0.30 -9.07
C ALA A 188 -2.08 -1.31 -10.04
N GLY A 189 -2.51 -0.92 -11.25
CA GLY A 189 -3.12 -1.85 -12.22
C GLY A 189 -4.37 -2.56 -11.73
N VAL A 190 -5.03 -2.05 -10.68
CA VAL A 190 -6.20 -2.70 -10.06
C VAL A 190 -7.49 -2.00 -10.43
N ARG A 191 -8.58 -2.79 -10.40
CA ARG A 191 -9.92 -2.24 -10.52
C ARG A 191 -10.32 -1.50 -9.24
N PRO A 192 -10.94 -0.31 -9.32
CA PRO A 192 -11.41 0.43 -8.15
C PRO A 192 -12.37 -0.37 -7.25
N SER A 193 -13.07 -1.36 -7.83
CA SER A 193 -13.94 -2.28 -7.10
C SER A 193 -13.21 -3.14 -6.06
N LEU A 194 -11.88 -3.28 -6.13
CA LEU A 194 -11.10 -3.96 -5.08
C LEU A 194 -11.19 -3.24 -3.73
N PHE A 195 -11.35 -1.91 -3.75
CA PHE A 195 -11.46 -1.11 -2.53
C PHE A 195 -12.89 -1.06 -2.00
N LEU A 196 -13.85 -1.58 -2.77
CA LEU A 196 -15.22 -1.73 -2.34
C LEU A 196 -15.36 -3.09 -1.67
N ARG A 197 -15.93 -3.10 -0.46
CA ARG A 197 -16.32 -4.36 0.18
C ARG A 197 -17.47 -4.96 -0.63
N ALA A 198 -17.27 -6.19 -1.10
CA ALA A 198 -18.42 -7.05 -1.39
C ALA A 198 -19.05 -7.44 -0.04
N PRO A 199 -20.38 -7.40 0.12
CA PRO A 199 -21.02 -8.01 1.27
C PRO A 199 -20.60 -9.48 1.30
N VAL A 200 -20.03 -9.92 2.42
CA VAL A 200 -19.84 -11.35 2.66
C VAL A 200 -21.25 -11.94 2.74
N PRO A 201 -21.65 -12.86 1.85
CA PRO A 201 -22.94 -13.51 2.01
C PRO A 201 -22.96 -14.20 3.38
N PRO A 202 -24.05 -14.08 4.15
CA PRO A 202 -24.13 -14.71 5.46
C PRO A 202 -23.85 -16.20 5.30
N ALA A 203 -23.02 -16.74 6.19
CA ALA A 203 -22.58 -18.13 6.16
C ALA A 203 -23.70 -19.16 6.43
N ASP A 204 -24.95 -18.73 6.58
CA ASP A 204 -26.10 -19.59 6.83
C ASP A 204 -27.17 -19.35 5.78
N THR A 205 -27.14 -20.16 4.73
CA THR A 205 -28.38 -20.62 4.11
C THR A 205 -28.26 -22.14 4.00
N PRO A 206 -28.78 -22.91 4.97
CA PRO A 206 -28.81 -24.35 4.85
C PRO A 206 -29.82 -24.75 3.75
N LEU A 207 -29.27 -25.50 2.78
CA LEU A 207 -29.86 -26.37 1.75
C LEU A 207 -30.82 -25.77 0.72
#